data_AF-A0A4W2F8L6-F1
#
_entry.id   AF-A0A4W2F8L6-F1
#
_cell.length_a   1.000
_cell.length_b   1.000
_cell.length_c   1.000
_cell.angle_alpha   90.00
_cell.angle_beta   90.00
_cell.angle_gamma   90.00
#
_symmetry.space_group_name_H-M   'P 1'
#
loop_
_entity.id
_entity.type
_entity.pdbx_description
1 polymer ?
#
loop_
_entity_poly.entity_id
_entity_poly.type
_entity_poly.pdbx_seq_one_letter_code
_entity_poly.pdbx_strand_id
1 'polypeptide(L)'
;MEETVDDPPTSAVLLDHCHFSQVIFNSVEKFYIPGGDITCYYTLTQHFIPRRKDWIGIFRVGWKTTREYYTFMWVTLPVDLNSESAKQQEVQFKAYYLPKDDEYYQFCYVDQDGVVRGASIPFQFRPENEEDILVVTTQEELETLKSINKKLEQTMKEQKDCWEIELLQLKEQNQKMSSENEKMGVRVDQLQAQLSNQGREMEKLVQGVQDKTEQLEHLKEENGQLFLSLTEQREHQKKLEQTVEEMKQKETTAAKKQQELTDQNMDLSKRLSENMIIHDVLQREKEKMEKENDYLKRENNRLLSYMGLDCDSLSYQVPTSNQGGTRQDPGLVFGNPYSGIQESSAPSLLSIKKCPTCKSDFAADVFDHNLALEQHLQTLSLNCPICDKTFPAKEKQIFEDHVFCHTL
;
A
#
# COMPACT_ATOMS: atom_id res chain seq x y z
N MET A 1 -0.19 27.72 -24.20
CA MET A 1 -0.31 28.31 -25.56
C MET A 1 0.97 27.93 -26.27
N GLU A 2 0.93 26.84 -27.02
CA GLU A 2 1.86 26.52 -28.12
C GLU A 2 1.17 25.41 -28.92
N GLU A 3 0.40 25.87 -29.91
CA GLU A 3 -0.07 25.11 -31.08
C GLU A 3 1.15 24.85 -31.98
N THR A 4 1.39 23.69 -32.56
CA THR A 4 0.78 23.06 -33.75
C THR A 4 1.72 21.85 -34.04
N VAL A 5 1.38 20.73 -34.67
CA VAL A 5 0.73 20.51 -35.97
C VAL A 5 0.19 19.08 -35.95
N ASP A 6 -1.12 18.91 -36.08
CA ASP A 6 -1.75 17.62 -36.39
C ASP A 6 -1.59 17.35 -37.89
N ASP A 7 -0.87 16.29 -38.24
CA ASP A 7 -0.88 15.75 -39.61
C ASP A 7 -2.24 15.08 -39.87
N PRO A 8 -2.93 15.38 -41.00
CA PRO A 8 -4.20 14.74 -41.31
C PRO A 8 -3.97 13.29 -41.77
N PRO A 9 -4.87 12.35 -41.44
CA PRO A 9 -4.77 11.01 -41.98
C PRO A 9 -5.06 11.08 -43.47
N THR A 10 -4.08 10.65 -44.28
CA THR A 10 -4.22 10.41 -45.72
C THR A 10 -5.46 9.54 -45.94
N SER A 11 -6.55 10.20 -46.32
CA SER A 11 -7.78 9.55 -46.75
C SER A 11 -7.42 8.65 -47.92
N ALA A 12 -7.44 7.35 -47.68
CA ALA A 12 -7.42 6.34 -48.71
C ALA A 12 -8.65 6.59 -49.59
N VAL A 13 -8.44 7.33 -50.68
CA VAL A 13 -9.34 7.35 -51.82
C VAL A 13 -9.30 5.93 -52.37
N LEU A 14 -10.20 5.09 -51.89
CA LEU A 14 -10.62 3.89 -52.59
C LEU A 14 -11.06 4.37 -53.97
N LEU A 15 -10.22 4.12 -54.98
CA LEU A 15 -10.63 4.24 -56.37
C LEU A 15 -11.75 3.23 -56.59
N ASP A 16 -12.98 3.69 -56.40
CA ASP A 16 -14.18 3.00 -56.85
C ASP A 16 -14.11 2.85 -58.37
N HIS A 17 -13.80 1.60 -58.75
CA HIS A 17 -14.49 0.86 -59.81
C HIS A 17 -14.00 1.02 -61.26
N CYS A 18 -13.03 0.18 -61.65
CA CYS A 18 -13.00 -0.35 -63.02
C CYS A 18 -14.19 -1.30 -63.24
N HIS A 19 -15.40 -0.76 -63.46
CA HIS A 19 -16.62 -1.56 -63.67
C HIS A 19 -16.53 -2.50 -64.88
N PHE A 20 -15.72 -2.13 -65.90
CA PHE A 20 -15.62 -2.82 -67.18
C PHE A 20 -14.51 -3.89 -67.26
N SER A 21 -13.76 -4.14 -66.19
CA SER A 21 -12.66 -5.12 -66.16
C SER A 21 -12.73 -6.04 -64.93
N GLN A 22 -13.94 -6.31 -64.46
CA GLN A 22 -14.21 -7.25 -63.37
C GLN A 22 -14.14 -8.70 -63.85
N VAL A 23 -14.30 -8.91 -65.15
CA VAL A 23 -14.08 -10.18 -65.86
C VAL A 23 -13.02 -9.97 -66.93
N ILE A 24 -12.03 -10.85 -66.96
CA ILE A 24 -10.89 -10.78 -67.89
C ILE A 24 -10.96 -11.99 -68.81
N PHE A 25 -10.97 -11.77 -70.13
CA PHE A 25 -10.88 -12.86 -71.10
C PHE A 25 -9.44 -13.28 -71.32
N ASN A 26 -9.17 -14.58 -71.33
CA ASN A 26 -7.85 -15.19 -71.46
C ASN A 26 -7.78 -15.97 -72.76
N SER A 27 -6.57 -16.06 -73.36
CA SER A 27 -6.31 -16.90 -74.54
C SER A 27 -7.31 -16.69 -75.68
N VAL A 28 -7.61 -15.43 -75.99
CA VAL A 28 -8.47 -15.08 -77.13
C VAL A 28 -7.62 -15.05 -78.38
N GLU A 29 -7.94 -15.92 -79.33
CA GLU A 29 -7.24 -16.02 -80.60
C GLU A 29 -7.62 -14.86 -81.52
N LYS A 30 -6.71 -14.45 -82.41
CA LYS A 30 -7.01 -13.43 -83.43
C LYS A 30 -7.96 -13.99 -84.50
N PHE A 31 -7.86 -15.28 -84.76
CA PHE A 31 -8.60 -15.99 -85.80
C PHE A 31 -9.16 -17.29 -85.24
N TYR A 32 -10.46 -17.51 -85.45
CA TYR A 32 -11.11 -18.77 -85.17
C TYR A 32 -11.54 -19.43 -86.49
N ILE A 33 -11.34 -20.75 -86.59
CA ILE A 33 -11.64 -21.51 -87.79
C ILE A 33 -13.17 -21.60 -87.97
N PRO A 34 -13.74 -21.16 -89.12
CA PRO A 34 -15.18 -21.31 -89.39
C PRO A 34 -15.61 -22.78 -89.33
N GLY A 35 -16.72 -23.05 -88.62
CA GLY A 35 -17.25 -24.41 -88.46
C GLY A 35 -16.69 -25.21 -87.28
N GLY A 36 -15.70 -24.68 -86.55
CA GLY A 36 -15.26 -25.22 -85.26
C GLY A 36 -16.06 -24.64 -84.08
N ASP A 37 -16.21 -25.43 -83.00
CA ASP A 37 -16.69 -24.91 -81.71
C ASP A 37 -15.61 -24.00 -81.10
N ILE A 38 -16.02 -22.93 -80.42
CA ILE A 38 -15.09 -22.02 -79.73
C ILE A 38 -15.23 -22.16 -78.23
N THR A 39 -14.13 -22.40 -77.54
CA THR A 39 -14.06 -22.31 -76.08
C THR A 39 -13.54 -20.93 -75.69
N CYS A 40 -14.36 -20.19 -74.95
CA CYS A 40 -14.02 -18.88 -74.42
C CYS A 40 -13.56 -19.04 -72.96
N TYR A 41 -12.32 -18.65 -72.67
CA TYR A 41 -11.74 -18.68 -71.34
C TYR A 41 -11.82 -17.29 -70.69
N TYR A 42 -12.21 -17.24 -69.43
CA TYR A 42 -12.27 -16.00 -68.68
C TYR A 42 -11.98 -16.22 -67.20
N THR A 43 -11.49 -15.17 -66.55
CA THR A 43 -11.16 -15.16 -65.12
C THR A 43 -12.00 -14.10 -64.42
N LEU A 44 -12.57 -14.46 -63.26
CA LEU A 44 -13.31 -13.55 -62.40
C LEU A 44 -12.36 -12.88 -61.40
N THR A 45 -12.43 -11.56 -61.26
CA THR A 45 -11.62 -10.82 -60.28
C THR A 45 -12.07 -11.08 -58.83
N GLN A 46 -11.19 -10.84 -57.85
CA GLN A 46 -11.39 -11.24 -56.44
C GLN A 46 -12.67 -10.68 -55.77
N HIS A 47 -13.23 -9.58 -56.27
CA HIS A 47 -14.41 -8.93 -55.69
C HIS A 47 -15.67 -9.09 -56.56
N PHE A 48 -15.60 -9.86 -57.65
CA PHE A 48 -16.73 -10.06 -58.55
C PHE A 48 -17.45 -11.38 -58.25
N ILE A 49 -18.76 -11.29 -57.98
CA ILE A 49 -19.60 -12.46 -57.68
C ILE A 49 -20.49 -12.74 -58.90
N PRO A 50 -20.28 -13.88 -59.62
CA PRO A 50 -21.10 -14.22 -60.77
C PRO A 50 -22.51 -14.63 -60.35
N ARG A 51 -23.50 -14.29 -61.17
CA ARG A 51 -24.92 -14.61 -60.95
C ARG A 51 -25.46 -15.56 -62.02
N ARG A 52 -26.55 -16.28 -61.69
CA ARG A 52 -27.18 -17.29 -62.57
C ARG A 52 -27.70 -16.74 -63.90
N LYS A 53 -27.89 -15.42 -63.99
CA LYS A 53 -28.37 -14.71 -65.19
C LYS A 53 -27.28 -13.85 -65.83
N ASP A 54 -26.03 -14.07 -65.46
CA ASP A 54 -24.90 -13.50 -66.17
C ASP A 54 -24.64 -14.35 -67.43
N TRP A 55 -24.17 -13.72 -68.49
CA TRP A 55 -23.99 -14.36 -69.79
C TRP A 55 -22.83 -13.74 -70.55
N ILE A 56 -22.22 -14.53 -71.43
CA ILE A 56 -21.17 -14.08 -72.33
C ILE A 56 -21.75 -14.05 -73.73
N GLY A 57 -21.67 -12.90 -74.38
CA GLY A 57 -22.13 -12.70 -75.75
C GLY A 57 -20.98 -12.50 -76.71
N ILE A 58 -21.17 -12.92 -77.95
CA ILE A 58 -20.33 -12.53 -79.08
C ILE A 58 -20.96 -11.31 -79.72
N PHE A 59 -20.23 -10.20 -79.77
CA PHE A 59 -20.71 -8.93 -80.32
C PHE A 59 -19.83 -8.52 -81.48
N ARG A 60 -20.44 -7.98 -82.54
CA ARG A 60 -19.69 -7.28 -83.59
C ARG A 60 -19.07 -6.01 -83.00
N VAL A 61 -17.80 -5.75 -83.31
CA VAL A 61 -17.10 -4.54 -82.84
C VAL A 61 -17.88 -3.29 -83.27
N GLY A 62 -18.09 -2.36 -82.34
CA GLY A 62 -18.90 -1.15 -82.57
C GLY A 62 -20.37 -1.28 -82.15
N TRP A 63 -20.75 -2.34 -81.44
CA TRP A 63 -22.06 -2.51 -80.81
C TRP A 63 -22.41 -1.33 -79.88
N LYS A 64 -23.69 -0.92 -79.82
CA LYS A 64 -24.15 0.20 -78.99
C LYS A 64 -24.89 -0.22 -77.73
N THR A 65 -25.56 -1.37 -77.78
CA THR A 65 -26.30 -1.92 -76.63
C THR A 65 -26.07 -3.42 -76.48
N THR A 66 -26.20 -3.92 -75.25
CA THR A 66 -26.12 -5.36 -74.93
C THR A 66 -27.20 -6.20 -75.64
N ARG A 67 -28.19 -5.57 -76.29
CA ARG A 67 -29.19 -6.27 -77.12
C ARG A 67 -28.70 -6.62 -78.53
N GLU A 68 -27.53 -6.12 -78.95
CA GLU A 68 -26.93 -6.37 -80.28
C GLU A 68 -26.00 -7.59 -80.29
N TYR A 69 -26.17 -8.54 -79.36
CA TYR A 69 -25.39 -9.77 -79.37
C TYR A 69 -25.73 -10.60 -80.61
N TYR A 70 -24.72 -11.24 -81.19
CA TYR A 70 -24.92 -12.20 -82.29
C TYR A 70 -25.39 -13.54 -81.73
N THR A 71 -24.67 -14.05 -80.74
CA THR A 71 -25.02 -15.25 -79.98
C THR A 71 -24.56 -15.08 -78.54
N PHE A 72 -25.10 -15.89 -77.63
CA PHE A 72 -24.77 -15.82 -76.21
C PHE A 72 -24.79 -17.20 -75.57
N MET A 73 -24.07 -17.31 -74.45
CA MET A 73 -24.10 -18.47 -73.58
C MET A 73 -24.21 -18.00 -72.12
N TRP A 74 -25.04 -18.68 -71.34
CA TRP A 74 -25.13 -18.44 -69.90
C TRP A 74 -23.83 -18.82 -69.21
N VAL A 75 -23.45 -18.03 -68.20
CA VAL A 75 -22.27 -18.29 -67.37
C VAL A 75 -22.50 -19.54 -66.53
N THR A 76 -21.59 -20.50 -66.63
CA THR A 76 -21.55 -21.65 -65.73
C THR A 76 -21.04 -21.18 -64.36
N LEU A 77 -21.81 -21.41 -63.29
CA LEU A 77 -21.36 -21.04 -61.95
C LEU A 77 -20.26 -21.99 -61.45
N PRO A 78 -19.18 -21.48 -60.83
CA PRO A 78 -18.17 -22.32 -60.21
C PRO A 78 -18.81 -23.17 -59.11
N VAL A 79 -18.50 -24.47 -59.07
CA VAL A 79 -19.01 -25.39 -58.03
C VAL A 79 -18.35 -25.12 -56.67
N ASP A 80 -17.07 -24.68 -56.67
CA ASP A 80 -16.30 -24.35 -55.46
C ASP A 80 -15.55 -23.00 -55.61
N LEU A 81 -16.06 -21.95 -54.98
CA LEU A 81 -15.48 -20.58 -55.06
C LEU A 81 -14.14 -20.41 -54.30
N ASN A 82 -13.73 -21.40 -53.49
CA ASN A 82 -12.56 -21.33 -52.62
C ASN A 82 -11.33 -22.09 -53.12
N SER A 83 -11.39 -22.71 -54.30
CA SER A 83 -10.23 -23.39 -54.90
C SER A 83 -9.47 -22.42 -55.80
N GLU A 84 -8.15 -22.30 -55.63
CA GLU A 84 -7.28 -21.47 -56.48
C GLU A 84 -7.33 -21.87 -57.97
N SER A 85 -7.66 -23.14 -58.26
CA SER A 85 -7.85 -23.69 -59.60
C SER A 85 -9.25 -23.42 -60.19
N ALA A 86 -10.20 -22.90 -59.41
CA ALA A 86 -11.55 -22.53 -59.86
C ALA A 86 -11.66 -21.08 -60.36
N LYS A 87 -10.55 -20.33 -60.46
CA LYS A 87 -10.56 -18.92 -60.92
C LYS A 87 -10.71 -18.79 -62.43
N GLN A 88 -10.23 -19.77 -63.21
CA GLN A 88 -10.40 -19.80 -64.66
C GLN A 88 -11.69 -20.56 -65.00
N GLN A 89 -12.58 -19.88 -65.71
CA GLN A 89 -13.87 -20.39 -66.15
C GLN A 89 -13.86 -20.52 -67.68
N GLU A 90 -14.70 -21.40 -68.19
CA GLU A 90 -14.85 -21.59 -69.63
C GLU A 90 -16.32 -21.66 -70.03
N VAL A 91 -16.61 -21.19 -71.24
CA VAL A 91 -17.90 -21.36 -71.89
C VAL A 91 -17.70 -21.73 -73.35
N GLN A 92 -18.48 -22.70 -73.83
CA GLN A 92 -18.35 -23.20 -75.19
C GLN A 92 -19.47 -22.66 -76.08
N PHE A 93 -19.09 -22.00 -77.17
CA PHE A 93 -19.99 -21.60 -78.25
C PHE A 93 -19.96 -22.65 -79.35
N LYS A 94 -21.14 -23.17 -79.70
CA LYS A 94 -21.24 -24.17 -80.75
C LYS A 94 -21.14 -23.55 -82.13
N ALA A 95 -20.41 -24.22 -83.04
CA ALA A 95 -20.09 -23.76 -84.38
C ALA A 95 -21.30 -23.25 -85.18
N TYR A 96 -22.45 -23.91 -85.02
CA TYR A 96 -23.66 -23.58 -85.76
C TYR A 96 -24.35 -22.28 -85.32
N TYR A 97 -23.97 -21.71 -84.17
CA TYR A 97 -24.42 -20.39 -83.71
C TYR A 97 -23.41 -19.27 -84.00
N LEU A 98 -22.25 -19.57 -84.60
CA LEU A 98 -21.18 -18.59 -84.81
C LEU A 98 -21.39 -17.76 -86.09
N PRO A 99 -20.87 -16.53 -86.14
CA PRO A 99 -20.77 -15.73 -87.36
C PRO A 99 -20.07 -16.47 -88.51
N LYS A 100 -20.48 -16.13 -89.74
CA LYS A 100 -19.93 -16.69 -90.99
C LYS A 100 -19.42 -15.61 -91.94
N ASP A 101 -19.37 -14.37 -91.49
CA ASP A 101 -18.81 -13.24 -92.22
C ASP A 101 -17.39 -12.93 -91.71
N ASP A 102 -16.72 -12.00 -92.39
CA ASP A 102 -15.35 -11.58 -92.09
C ASP A 102 -15.30 -10.37 -91.13
N GLU A 103 -16.39 -10.09 -90.40
CA GLU A 103 -16.42 -8.95 -89.47
C GLU A 103 -15.61 -9.24 -88.20
N TYR A 104 -15.20 -8.16 -87.52
CA TYR A 104 -14.56 -8.28 -86.21
C TYR A 104 -15.59 -8.47 -85.11
N TYR A 105 -15.36 -9.47 -84.27
CA TYR A 105 -16.18 -9.80 -83.11
C TYR A 105 -15.36 -9.74 -81.82
N GLN A 106 -16.03 -9.62 -80.69
CA GLN A 106 -15.42 -9.69 -79.36
C GLN A 106 -16.39 -10.37 -78.38
N PHE A 107 -15.84 -11.03 -77.37
CA PHE A 107 -16.61 -11.51 -76.24
C PHE A 107 -16.91 -10.35 -75.29
N CYS A 108 -18.15 -10.27 -74.81
CA CYS A 108 -18.51 -9.36 -73.74
C CYS A 108 -19.23 -10.13 -72.64
N TYR A 109 -18.80 -9.93 -71.39
CA TYR A 109 -19.48 -10.46 -70.22
C TYR A 109 -20.54 -9.46 -69.77
N VAL A 110 -21.80 -9.89 -69.73
CA VAL A 110 -22.93 -9.05 -69.33
C VAL A 110 -23.58 -9.65 -68.09
N ASP A 111 -23.76 -8.84 -67.06
CA ASP A 111 -24.36 -9.28 -65.81
C ASP A 111 -25.90 -9.28 -65.85
N GLN A 112 -26.53 -9.80 -64.79
CA GLN A 112 -27.99 -9.84 -64.63
C GLN A 112 -28.66 -8.45 -64.72
N ASP A 113 -27.95 -7.37 -64.39
CA ASP A 113 -28.45 -5.99 -64.46
C ASP A 113 -28.26 -5.38 -65.86
N GLY A 114 -27.66 -6.11 -66.80
CA GLY A 114 -27.39 -5.68 -68.17
C GLY A 114 -26.11 -4.86 -68.32
N VAL A 115 -25.26 -4.82 -67.29
CA VAL A 115 -23.99 -4.08 -67.28
C VAL A 115 -22.87 -4.95 -67.83
N VAL A 116 -22.04 -4.37 -68.71
CA VAL A 116 -20.86 -5.06 -69.25
C VAL A 116 -19.73 -5.03 -68.23
N ARG A 117 -19.24 -6.22 -67.84
CA ARG A 117 -18.21 -6.41 -66.80
C ARG A 117 -16.83 -6.80 -67.34
N GLY A 118 -16.75 -7.07 -68.64
CA GLY A 118 -15.53 -7.42 -69.36
C GLY A 118 -15.75 -7.43 -70.86
N ALA A 119 -14.73 -7.09 -71.63
CA ALA A 119 -14.71 -7.22 -73.09
C ALA A 119 -13.35 -7.78 -73.55
N SER A 120 -13.35 -8.70 -74.52
CA SER A 120 -12.11 -9.27 -75.07
C SER A 120 -11.47 -8.38 -76.12
N ILE A 121 -10.26 -8.74 -76.54
CA ILE A 121 -9.70 -8.27 -77.80
C ILE A 121 -10.56 -8.74 -78.99
N PRO A 122 -10.61 -7.98 -80.10
CA PRO A 122 -11.32 -8.40 -81.31
C PRO A 122 -10.69 -9.61 -82.01
N PHE A 123 -11.54 -10.42 -82.64
CA PHE A 123 -11.18 -11.61 -83.43
C PHE A 123 -12.08 -11.77 -84.66
N GLN A 124 -11.65 -12.58 -85.63
CA GLN A 124 -12.41 -12.89 -86.85
C GLN A 124 -12.58 -14.39 -87.04
N PHE A 125 -13.61 -14.77 -87.80
CA PHE A 125 -13.86 -16.16 -88.18
C PHE A 125 -13.25 -16.43 -89.56
N ARG A 126 -11.94 -16.69 -89.61
CA ARG A 126 -11.22 -17.01 -90.86
C ARG A 126 -10.05 -17.97 -90.61
N PRO A 127 -9.63 -18.75 -91.62
CA PRO A 127 -8.39 -19.52 -91.54
C PRO A 127 -7.16 -18.62 -91.45
N GLU A 128 -6.16 -19.04 -90.69
CA GLU A 128 -4.83 -18.42 -90.68
C GLU A 128 -4.05 -18.90 -91.91
N ASN A 129 -3.75 -17.98 -92.84
CA ASN A 129 -2.94 -18.28 -94.02
C ASN A 129 -1.53 -17.74 -93.77
N GLU A 130 -0.54 -18.63 -93.60
CA GLU A 130 0.87 -18.29 -93.35
C GLU A 130 1.69 -18.02 -94.63
N GLU A 131 1.10 -18.16 -95.83
CA GLU A 131 1.87 -18.23 -97.10
C GLU A 131 2.21 -16.87 -97.77
N ASP A 132 1.86 -15.73 -97.19
CA ASP A 132 2.06 -14.41 -97.84
C ASP A 132 3.24 -13.56 -97.29
N ILE A 133 4.16 -14.15 -96.52
CA ILE A 133 5.37 -13.43 -96.05
C ILE A 133 6.61 -13.95 -96.78
N LEU A 134 6.80 -13.51 -98.03
CA LEU A 134 8.07 -13.67 -98.75
C LEU A 134 9.06 -12.59 -98.29
N VAL A 135 9.90 -12.90 -97.29
CA VAL A 135 10.96 -12.00 -96.81
C VAL A 135 12.09 -11.94 -97.87
N VAL A 136 12.03 -10.95 -98.77
CA VAL A 136 13.14 -10.61 -99.66
C VAL A 136 14.05 -9.63 -98.92
N THR A 137 15.08 -10.13 -98.24
CA THR A 137 16.14 -9.28 -97.65
C THR A 137 17.29 -9.11 -98.63
N THR A 138 17.80 -7.88 -98.72
CA THR A 138 18.96 -7.52 -99.54
C THR A 138 20.28 -7.91 -98.86
N GLN A 139 21.35 -8.14 -99.63
CA GLN A 139 22.66 -8.54 -99.09
C GLN A 139 23.25 -7.53 -98.09
N GLU A 140 22.94 -6.25 -98.23
CA GLU A 140 23.37 -5.18 -97.33
C GLU A 140 22.65 -5.24 -95.97
N GLU A 141 21.35 -5.56 -95.97
CA GLU A 141 20.57 -5.83 -94.76
C GLU A 141 21.08 -7.06 -94.01
N LEU A 142 21.59 -8.08 -94.73
CA LEU A 142 22.17 -9.26 -94.10
C LEU A 142 23.49 -8.96 -93.39
N GLU A 143 24.38 -8.16 -93.98
CA GLU A 143 25.66 -7.80 -93.36
C GLU A 143 25.48 -6.84 -92.17
N THR A 144 24.53 -5.89 -92.27
CA THR A 144 24.14 -5.06 -91.11
C THR A 144 23.55 -5.91 -89.99
N LEU A 145 22.68 -6.88 -90.30
CA LEU A 145 22.11 -7.79 -89.32
C LEU A 145 23.19 -8.65 -88.64
N LYS A 146 24.18 -9.17 -89.37
CA LYS A 146 25.32 -9.89 -88.78
C LYS A 146 26.14 -9.01 -87.84
N SER A 147 26.39 -7.76 -88.21
CA SER A 147 27.12 -6.81 -87.37
C SER A 147 26.36 -6.49 -86.08
N ILE A 148 25.04 -6.27 -86.19
CA ILE A 148 24.15 -6.08 -85.04
C ILE A 148 24.16 -7.32 -84.15
N ASN A 149 24.06 -8.52 -84.72
CA ASN A 149 24.03 -9.77 -83.96
C ASN A 149 25.34 -10.00 -83.19
N LYS A 150 26.49 -9.78 -83.83
CA LYS A 150 27.80 -9.84 -83.16
C LYS A 150 27.92 -8.83 -82.01
N LYS A 151 27.40 -7.61 -82.20
CA LYS A 151 27.38 -6.59 -81.14
C LYS A 151 26.45 -7.03 -79.99
N LEU A 152 25.31 -7.62 -80.31
CA LEU A 152 24.35 -8.14 -79.35
C LEU A 152 24.97 -9.26 -78.49
N GLU A 153 25.63 -10.23 -79.14
CA GLU A 153 26.36 -11.32 -78.46
C GLU A 153 27.42 -10.79 -77.51
N GLN A 154 28.18 -9.77 -77.93
CA GLN A 154 29.18 -9.14 -77.09
C GLN A 154 28.56 -8.43 -75.89
N THR A 155 27.49 -7.65 -76.09
CA THR A 155 26.78 -7.00 -74.98
C THR A 155 26.14 -8.00 -74.02
N MET A 156 25.59 -9.12 -74.52
CA MET A 156 25.06 -10.19 -73.67
C MET A 156 26.16 -10.84 -72.83
N LYS A 157 27.35 -11.04 -73.43
CA LYS A 157 28.50 -11.60 -72.72
C LYS A 157 28.99 -10.65 -71.62
N GLU A 158 29.13 -9.36 -71.93
CA GLU A 158 29.51 -8.33 -70.96
C GLU A 158 28.49 -8.23 -69.81
N GLN A 159 27.18 -8.21 -70.12
CA GLN A 159 26.13 -8.22 -69.09
C GLN A 159 26.21 -9.46 -68.20
N LYS A 160 26.41 -10.64 -68.80
CA LYS A 160 26.54 -11.89 -68.05
C LYS A 160 27.72 -11.84 -67.07
N ASP A 161 28.87 -11.35 -67.53
CA ASP A 161 30.08 -11.26 -66.71
C ASP A 161 29.90 -10.22 -65.59
N CYS A 162 29.22 -9.09 -65.86
CA CYS A 162 28.85 -8.11 -64.83
C CYS A 162 27.92 -8.71 -63.76
N TRP A 163 26.88 -9.43 -64.18
CA TRP A 163 25.94 -10.08 -63.25
C TRP A 163 26.61 -11.15 -62.40
N GLU A 164 27.59 -11.88 -62.95
CA GLU A 164 28.33 -12.90 -62.22
C GLU A 164 29.22 -12.30 -61.12
N ILE A 165 29.81 -11.12 -61.38
CA ILE A 165 30.55 -10.34 -60.37
C ILE A 165 29.61 -9.84 -59.28
N GLU A 166 28.48 -9.25 -59.64
CA GLU A 166 27.50 -8.73 -58.68
C GLU A 166 26.94 -9.85 -57.78
N LEU A 167 26.67 -11.02 -58.36
CA LEU A 167 26.23 -12.20 -57.61
C LEU A 167 27.28 -12.67 -56.60
N LEU A 168 28.56 -12.67 -56.97
CA LEU A 168 29.66 -13.01 -56.05
C LEU A 168 29.76 -12.00 -54.91
N GLN A 169 29.66 -10.70 -55.23
CA GLN A 169 29.72 -9.64 -54.24
C GLN A 169 28.56 -9.70 -53.24
N LEU A 170 27.33 -9.96 -53.72
CA LEU A 170 26.15 -10.16 -52.88
C LEU A 170 26.28 -11.39 -51.97
N LYS A 171 26.88 -12.48 -52.47
CA LYS A 171 27.15 -13.68 -51.65
C LYS A 171 28.14 -13.39 -50.53
N GLU A 172 29.23 -12.68 -50.84
CA GLU A 172 30.23 -12.30 -49.83
C GLU A 172 29.63 -11.36 -48.77
N GLN A 173 28.83 -10.38 -49.18
CA GLN A 173 28.11 -9.50 -48.26
C GLN A 173 27.13 -10.28 -47.37
N ASN A 174 26.34 -11.20 -47.93
CA ASN A 174 25.44 -12.05 -47.15
C ASN A 174 26.20 -12.93 -46.15
N GLN A 175 27.33 -13.51 -46.55
CA GLN A 175 28.16 -14.31 -45.67
C GLN A 175 28.73 -13.47 -44.52
N LYS A 176 29.22 -12.26 -44.81
CA LYS A 176 29.69 -11.32 -43.80
C LYS A 176 28.59 -10.95 -42.82
N MET A 177 27.44 -10.51 -43.33
CA MET A 177 26.27 -10.16 -42.52
C MET A 177 25.81 -11.34 -41.65
N SER A 178 25.77 -12.55 -42.21
CA SER A 178 25.45 -13.77 -41.45
C SER A 178 26.42 -14.01 -40.29
N SER A 179 27.72 -13.87 -40.54
CA SER A 179 28.75 -14.03 -39.50
C SER A 179 28.68 -12.95 -38.41
N GLU A 180 28.33 -11.72 -38.76
CA GLU A 180 28.11 -10.64 -37.80
C GLU A 180 26.84 -10.89 -36.98
N ASN A 181 25.78 -11.39 -37.61
CA ASN A 181 24.54 -11.71 -36.94
C ASN A 181 24.70 -12.87 -35.94
N GLU A 182 25.50 -13.89 -36.28
CA GLU A 182 25.86 -14.98 -35.37
C GLU A 182 26.65 -14.47 -34.16
N LYS A 183 27.64 -13.60 -34.38
CA LYS A 183 28.41 -12.94 -33.30
C LYS A 183 27.52 -12.09 -32.40
N MET A 184 26.59 -11.34 -32.99
CA MET A 184 25.62 -10.55 -32.24
C MET A 184 24.69 -11.44 -31.42
N GLY A 185 24.23 -12.57 -31.97
CA GLY A 185 23.46 -13.57 -31.25
C GLY A 185 24.18 -14.08 -29.98
N VAL A 186 25.44 -14.50 -30.12
CA VAL A 186 26.26 -14.92 -28.97
C VAL A 186 26.41 -13.82 -27.93
N ARG A 187 26.57 -12.56 -28.36
CA ARG A 187 26.69 -11.41 -27.45
C ARG A 187 25.39 -11.13 -26.70
N VAL A 188 24.24 -11.28 -27.36
CA VAL A 188 22.92 -11.16 -26.75
C VAL A 188 22.74 -12.26 -25.70
N ASP A 189 23.03 -13.51 -26.03
CA ASP A 189 22.94 -14.64 -25.09
C ASP A 189 23.85 -14.44 -23.87
N GLN A 190 25.08 -13.93 -24.10
CA GLN A 190 26.02 -13.63 -23.03
C GLN A 190 25.50 -12.52 -22.10
N LEU A 191 24.95 -11.43 -22.65
CA LEU A 191 24.35 -10.35 -21.87
C LEU A 191 23.12 -10.82 -21.10
N GLN A 192 22.29 -11.66 -21.72
CA GLN A 192 21.12 -12.24 -21.08
C GLN A 192 21.50 -13.15 -19.89
N ALA A 193 22.56 -13.96 -20.04
CA ALA A 193 23.10 -14.76 -18.95
C ALA A 193 23.67 -13.88 -17.82
N GLN A 194 24.35 -12.78 -18.15
CA GLN A 194 24.87 -11.83 -17.16
C GLN A 194 23.75 -11.14 -16.38
N LEU A 195 22.71 -10.65 -17.06
CA LEU A 195 21.54 -10.04 -16.43
C LEU A 195 20.80 -11.03 -15.54
N SER A 196 20.64 -12.29 -15.98
CA SER A 196 20.06 -13.35 -15.15
C SER A 196 20.90 -13.62 -13.89
N ASN A 197 22.23 -13.65 -14.02
CA ASN A 197 23.09 -13.87 -12.86
C ASN A 197 23.03 -12.70 -11.87
N GLN A 198 23.10 -11.46 -12.37
CA GLN A 198 22.94 -10.25 -11.54
C GLN A 198 21.57 -10.21 -10.86
N GLY A 199 20.50 -10.62 -11.56
CA GLY A 199 19.16 -10.75 -10.98
C GLY A 199 19.13 -11.72 -9.80
N ARG A 200 19.74 -12.90 -9.93
CA ARG A 200 19.83 -13.88 -8.83
C ARG A 200 20.67 -13.39 -7.65
N GLU A 201 21.77 -12.67 -7.92
CA GLU A 201 22.59 -12.08 -6.86
C GLU A 201 21.83 -11.00 -6.11
N MET A 202 21.11 -10.13 -6.83
CA MET A 202 20.24 -9.12 -6.24
C MET A 202 19.15 -9.76 -5.37
N GLU A 203 18.49 -10.80 -5.86
CA GLU A 203 17.45 -11.53 -5.12
C GLU A 203 17.98 -12.13 -3.81
N LYS A 204 19.17 -12.74 -3.83
CA LYS A 204 19.84 -13.23 -2.61
C LYS A 204 20.16 -12.11 -1.63
N LEU A 205 20.61 -10.95 -2.11
CA LEU A 205 20.88 -9.79 -1.26
C LEU A 205 19.59 -9.25 -0.64
N VAL A 206 18.52 -9.13 -1.42
CA VAL A 206 17.21 -8.68 -0.96
C VAL A 206 16.66 -9.63 0.11
N GLN A 207 16.70 -10.94 -0.13
CA GLN A 207 16.28 -11.93 0.87
C GLN A 207 17.12 -11.81 2.15
N GLY A 208 18.44 -11.69 2.02
CA GLY A 208 19.31 -11.52 3.19
C GLY A 208 19.08 -10.22 3.97
N VAL A 209 18.65 -9.14 3.31
CA VAL A 209 18.23 -7.90 3.99
C VAL A 209 16.90 -8.11 4.70
N GLN A 210 15.96 -8.80 4.07
CA GLN A 210 14.65 -9.08 4.66
C GLN A 210 14.78 -9.96 5.91
N ASP A 211 15.51 -11.07 5.83
CA ASP A 211 15.75 -11.96 6.98
C ASP A 211 16.42 -11.21 8.16
N LYS A 212 17.37 -10.32 7.86
CA LYS A 212 18.02 -9.49 8.90
C LYS A 212 17.09 -8.43 9.48
N THR A 213 16.17 -7.90 8.68
CA THR A 213 15.17 -6.93 9.13
C THR A 213 14.20 -7.60 10.10
N GLU A 214 13.73 -8.79 9.76
CA GLU A 214 12.87 -9.60 10.63
C GLU A 214 13.58 -9.95 11.96
N GLN A 215 14.87 -10.33 11.91
CA GLN A 215 15.66 -10.56 13.12
C GLN A 215 15.80 -9.30 13.99
N LEU A 216 16.00 -8.13 13.37
CA LEU A 216 16.09 -6.86 14.08
C LEU A 216 14.76 -6.47 14.73
N GLU A 217 13.63 -6.71 14.07
CA GLU A 217 12.30 -6.48 14.64
C GLU A 217 12.06 -7.39 15.84
N HIS A 218 12.36 -8.69 15.74
CA HIS A 218 12.25 -9.62 16.86
C HIS A 218 13.10 -9.18 18.07
N LEU A 219 14.37 -8.83 17.86
CA LEU A 219 15.24 -8.35 18.93
C LEU A 219 14.76 -7.02 19.53
N LYS A 220 14.12 -6.16 18.74
CA LYS A 220 13.53 -4.90 19.20
C LYS A 220 12.31 -5.17 20.10
N GLU A 221 11.48 -6.14 19.74
CA GLU A 221 10.35 -6.59 20.55
C GLU A 221 10.81 -7.21 21.87
N GLU A 222 11.79 -8.12 21.84
CA GLU A 222 12.37 -8.71 23.05
C GLU A 222 12.97 -7.65 23.97
N ASN A 223 13.74 -6.70 23.43
CA ASN A 223 14.26 -5.58 24.20
C ASN A 223 13.14 -4.70 24.79
N GLY A 224 12.05 -4.50 24.05
CA GLY A 224 10.86 -3.81 24.54
C GLY A 224 10.23 -4.53 25.74
N GLN A 225 10.07 -5.85 25.66
CA GLN A 225 9.54 -6.67 26.75
C GLN A 225 10.45 -6.67 27.98
N LEU A 226 11.77 -6.77 27.78
CA LEU A 226 12.75 -6.68 28.85
C LEU A 226 12.72 -5.31 29.53
N PHE A 227 12.56 -4.23 28.75
CA PHE A 227 12.45 -2.88 29.29
C PHE A 227 11.20 -2.74 30.19
N LEU A 228 10.03 -3.22 29.74
CA LEU A 228 8.81 -3.23 30.54
C LEU A 228 9.00 -4.01 31.84
N SER A 229 9.55 -5.22 31.76
CA SER A 229 9.82 -6.07 32.93
C SER A 229 10.78 -5.39 33.92
N LEU A 230 11.82 -4.72 33.42
CA LEU A 230 12.77 -3.99 34.25
C LEU A 230 12.11 -2.78 34.94
N THR A 231 11.21 -2.07 34.26
CA THR A 231 10.47 -0.96 34.87
C THR A 231 9.53 -1.44 35.97
N GLU A 232 8.79 -2.52 35.75
CA GLU A 232 7.94 -3.14 36.77
C GLU A 232 8.76 -3.60 37.98
N GLN A 233 9.91 -4.24 37.74
CA GLN A 233 10.80 -4.67 38.81
C GLN A 233 11.32 -3.49 39.63
N ARG A 234 11.67 -2.36 39.01
CA ARG A 234 12.07 -1.13 39.71
C ARG A 234 10.94 -0.56 40.56
N GLU A 235 9.71 -0.57 40.07
CA GLU A 235 8.56 -0.12 40.86
C GLU A 235 8.31 -1.03 42.07
N HIS A 236 8.38 -2.35 41.88
CA HIS A 236 8.29 -3.31 42.98
C HIS A 236 9.42 -3.10 44.00
N GLN A 237 10.65 -2.88 43.54
CA GLN A 237 11.78 -2.59 44.42
C GLN A 237 11.54 -1.31 45.23
N LYS A 238 11.07 -0.23 44.60
CA LYS A 238 10.73 1.02 45.30
C LYS A 238 9.63 0.82 46.36
N LYS A 239 8.61 0.02 46.05
CA LYS A 239 7.55 -0.34 47.03
C LYS A 239 8.13 -1.12 48.21
N LEU A 240 9.02 -2.09 47.96
CA LEU A 240 9.71 -2.82 49.03
C LEU A 240 10.58 -1.91 49.89
N GLU A 241 11.33 -1.00 49.28
CA GLU A 241 12.16 -0.04 50.02
C GLU A 241 11.30 0.86 50.93
N GLN A 242 10.14 1.32 50.42
CA GLN A 242 9.19 2.07 51.22
C GLN A 242 8.65 1.25 52.41
N THR A 243 8.24 0.00 52.21
CA THR A 243 7.71 -0.82 53.31
C THR A 243 8.79 -1.14 54.35
N VAL A 244 10.04 -1.37 53.93
CA VAL A 244 11.17 -1.56 54.84
C VAL A 244 11.41 -0.30 55.68
N GLU A 245 11.38 0.89 55.08
CA GLU A 245 11.57 2.15 55.81
C GLU A 245 10.41 2.41 56.79
N GLU A 246 9.17 2.14 56.39
CA GLU A 246 8.00 2.21 57.28
C GLU A 246 8.11 1.23 58.46
N MET A 247 8.56 -0.01 58.21
CA MET A 247 8.80 -0.99 59.27
C MET A 247 9.90 -0.53 60.23
N LYS A 248 11.00 0.03 59.73
CA LYS A 248 12.10 0.57 60.55
C LYS A 248 11.64 1.75 61.43
N GLN A 249 10.79 2.63 60.91
CA GLN A 249 10.19 3.71 61.71
C GLN A 249 9.28 3.17 62.81
N LYS A 250 8.48 2.14 62.51
CA LYS A 250 7.64 1.47 63.53
C LYS A 250 8.50 0.77 64.58
N GLU A 251 9.55 0.07 64.18
CA GLU A 251 10.48 -0.61 65.08
C GLU A 251 11.18 0.38 66.01
N THR A 252 11.72 1.49 65.49
CA THR A 252 12.35 2.52 66.32
C THR A 252 11.36 3.19 67.28
N THR A 253 10.10 3.38 66.87
CA THR A 253 9.05 3.90 67.75
C THR A 253 8.67 2.89 68.84
N ALA A 254 8.56 1.61 68.49
CA ALA A 254 8.28 0.52 69.44
C ALA A 254 9.43 0.39 70.46
N ALA A 255 10.69 0.45 69.99
CA ALA A 255 11.87 0.41 70.85
C ALA A 255 11.90 1.60 71.84
N LYS A 256 11.56 2.82 71.40
CA LYS A 256 11.44 3.99 72.28
C LYS A 256 10.36 3.81 73.35
N LYS A 257 9.16 3.33 72.96
CA LYS A 257 8.07 3.04 73.91
C LYS A 257 8.45 1.95 74.90
N GLN A 258 9.15 0.91 74.44
CA GLN A 258 9.64 -0.16 75.30
C GLN A 258 10.68 0.35 76.29
N GLN A 259 11.59 1.23 75.88
CA GLN A 259 12.54 1.89 76.78
C GLN A 259 11.81 2.73 77.83
N GLU A 260 10.85 3.56 77.42
CA GLU A 260 10.06 4.41 78.35
C GLU A 260 9.29 3.57 79.38
N LEU A 261 8.64 2.48 78.95
CA LEU A 261 8.00 1.53 79.87
C LEU A 261 8.99 0.84 80.81
N THR A 262 10.20 0.55 80.33
CA THR A 262 11.27 -0.03 81.15
C THR A 262 11.70 0.96 82.23
N ASP A 263 11.92 2.23 81.86
CA ASP A 263 12.31 3.29 82.79
C ASP A 263 11.19 3.54 83.83
N GLN A 264 9.92 3.58 83.41
CA GLN A 264 8.76 3.69 84.31
C GLN A 264 8.68 2.52 85.28
N ASN A 265 8.91 1.28 84.84
CA ASN A 265 8.95 0.11 85.70
C ASN A 265 10.10 0.19 86.72
N MET A 266 11.26 0.73 86.34
CA MET A 266 12.37 0.97 87.28
C MET A 266 12.00 2.02 88.33
N ASP A 267 11.36 3.14 87.95
CA ASP A 267 10.88 4.17 88.90
C ASP A 267 9.83 3.60 89.85
N LEU A 268 8.84 2.87 89.34
CA LEU A 268 7.81 2.21 90.15
C LEU A 268 8.42 1.18 91.10
N SER A 269 9.39 0.37 90.65
CA SER A 269 10.09 -0.59 91.50
C SER A 269 10.86 0.11 92.62
N LYS A 270 11.50 1.25 92.32
CA LYS A 270 12.18 2.09 93.31
C LYS A 270 11.19 2.63 94.34
N ARG A 271 10.08 3.24 93.92
CA ARG A 271 9.03 3.73 94.84
C ARG A 271 8.43 2.62 95.68
N LEU A 272 8.24 1.43 95.11
CA LEU A 272 7.72 0.28 95.84
C LEU A 272 8.72 -0.17 96.92
N SER A 273 10.02 -0.15 96.63
CA SER A 273 11.06 -0.42 97.63
C SER A 273 11.10 0.65 98.74
N GLU A 274 10.95 1.94 98.40
CA GLU A 274 10.88 3.04 99.36
C GLU A 274 9.65 2.90 100.26
N ASN A 275 8.48 2.60 99.68
CA ASN A 275 7.24 2.32 100.42
C ASN A 275 7.38 1.09 101.32
N MET A 276 8.10 0.05 100.89
CA MET A 276 8.36 -1.13 101.72
C MET A 276 9.19 -0.75 102.96
N ILE A 277 10.22 0.08 102.80
CA ILE A 277 11.01 0.60 103.94
C ILE A 277 10.12 1.44 104.88
N ILE A 278 9.29 2.32 104.32
CA ILE A 278 8.36 3.16 105.11
C ILE A 278 7.37 2.29 105.89
N HIS A 279 6.78 1.28 105.25
CA HIS A 279 5.86 0.35 105.90
C HIS A 279 6.55 -0.38 107.07
N ASP A 280 7.77 -0.86 106.89
CA ASP A 280 8.54 -1.50 107.97
C ASP A 280 8.86 -0.54 109.13
N VAL A 281 9.07 0.75 108.86
CA VAL A 281 9.24 1.78 109.89
C VAL A 281 7.92 2.00 110.64
N LEU A 282 6.81 2.20 109.92
CA LEU A 282 5.49 2.43 110.51
C LEU A 282 5.02 1.23 111.33
N GLN A 283 5.30 0.00 110.87
CA GLN A 283 5.00 -1.22 111.62
C GLN A 283 5.75 -1.25 112.96
N ARG A 284 7.04 -0.89 112.96
CA ARG A 284 7.83 -0.77 114.20
C ARG A 284 7.31 0.32 115.13
N GLU A 285 6.90 1.48 114.60
CA GLU A 285 6.30 2.54 115.39
C GLU A 285 4.94 2.13 115.96
N LYS A 286 4.10 1.46 115.17
CA LYS A 286 2.82 0.90 115.63
C LYS A 286 3.04 -0.05 116.79
N GLU A 287 3.97 -1.00 116.68
CA GLU A 287 4.29 -1.93 117.77
C GLU A 287 4.81 -1.20 119.01
N LYS A 288 5.55 -0.11 118.84
CA LYS A 288 6.01 0.75 119.95
C LYS A 288 4.83 1.48 120.62
N MET A 289 3.96 2.10 119.82
CA MET A 289 2.76 2.78 120.32
C MET A 289 1.77 1.82 120.97
N GLU A 290 1.63 0.60 120.46
CA GLU A 290 0.81 -0.46 121.08
C GLU A 290 1.37 -0.84 122.46
N LYS A 291 2.68 -1.04 122.57
CA LYS A 291 3.34 -1.28 123.88
C LYS A 291 3.13 -0.13 124.85
N GLU A 292 3.22 1.11 124.37
CA GLU A 292 2.99 2.31 125.18
C GLU A 292 1.52 2.47 125.58
N ASN A 293 0.57 2.21 124.67
CA ASN A 293 -0.86 2.21 124.94
C ASN A 293 -1.23 1.12 125.96
N ASP A 294 -0.66 -0.07 125.85
CA ASP A 294 -0.82 -1.13 126.86
C ASP A 294 -0.26 -0.74 128.22
N TYR A 295 0.89 -0.05 128.23
CA TYR A 295 1.44 0.53 129.46
C TYR A 295 0.50 1.59 130.06
N LEU A 296 0.03 2.54 129.25
CA LEU A 296 -0.93 3.56 129.67
C LEU A 296 -2.25 2.95 130.14
N LYS A 297 -2.78 1.91 129.49
CA LYS A 297 -3.96 1.18 129.95
C LYS A 297 -3.74 0.55 131.32
N ARG A 298 -2.59 -0.09 131.54
CA ARG A 298 -2.24 -0.63 132.87
C ARG A 298 -2.12 0.47 133.92
N GLU A 299 -1.52 1.60 133.55
CA GLU A 299 -1.35 2.74 134.43
C GLU A 299 -2.68 3.43 134.74
N ASN A 300 -3.55 3.60 133.74
CA ASN A 300 -4.89 4.15 133.90
C ASN A 300 -5.74 3.23 134.79
N ASN A 301 -5.67 1.90 134.57
CA ASN A 301 -6.26 0.93 135.49
C ASN A 301 -5.68 1.03 136.92
N ARG A 302 -4.37 1.25 137.06
CA ARG A 302 -3.73 1.49 138.36
C ARG A 302 -4.25 2.76 139.05
N LEU A 303 -4.41 3.85 138.29
CA LEU A 303 -4.96 5.11 138.78
C LEU A 303 -6.45 5.00 139.13
N LEU A 304 -7.26 4.28 138.33
CA LEU A 304 -8.64 3.95 138.66
C LEU A 304 -8.73 3.21 140.00
N SER A 305 -7.84 2.25 140.25
CA SER A 305 -7.77 1.51 141.51
C SER A 305 -7.41 2.40 142.71
N TYR A 306 -6.57 3.43 142.52
CA TYR A 306 -6.21 4.40 143.56
C TYR A 306 -7.35 5.36 143.94
N MET A 307 -8.31 5.59 143.04
CA MET A 307 -9.51 6.40 143.31
C MET A 307 -10.67 5.63 143.96
N GLY A 308 -10.47 4.37 144.36
CA GLY A 308 -11.50 3.57 145.06
C GLY A 308 -12.73 3.26 144.20
N LEU A 309 -12.58 3.30 142.87
CA LEU A 309 -13.62 2.93 141.91
C LEU A 309 -13.33 1.50 141.46
N ASP A 310 -14.20 0.56 141.82
CA ASP A 310 -14.17 -0.81 141.28
C ASP A 310 -14.29 -0.77 139.74
N CYS A 311 -13.49 -1.62 139.09
CA CYS A 311 -13.26 -1.68 137.63
C CYS A 311 -14.50 -2.06 136.79
N ASP A 312 -15.68 -2.18 137.39
CA ASP A 312 -16.92 -2.63 136.73
C ASP A 312 -18.03 -1.56 136.66
N SER A 313 -17.73 -0.27 136.83
CA SER A 313 -18.76 0.78 136.66
C SER A 313 -18.25 2.12 136.12
N LEU A 314 -17.55 2.12 134.97
CA LEU A 314 -17.49 3.29 134.07
C LEU A 314 -17.46 2.85 132.60
N SER A 315 -18.58 2.34 132.09
CA SER A 315 -18.88 2.54 130.67
C SER A 315 -19.33 3.99 130.48
N TYR A 316 -18.39 4.94 130.60
CA TYR A 316 -18.61 6.27 130.04
C TYR A 316 -18.59 6.11 128.52
N GLN A 317 -19.78 6.06 127.94
CA GLN A 317 -19.96 6.36 126.54
C GLN A 317 -19.40 7.75 126.27
N VAL A 318 -18.40 7.84 125.38
CA VAL A 318 -18.11 9.07 124.65
C VAL A 318 -18.78 8.96 123.28
N PRO A 319 -19.67 9.90 122.93
CA PRO A 319 -20.30 9.96 121.62
C PRO A 319 -19.35 10.59 120.61
N THR A 320 -19.09 9.91 119.50
CA THR A 320 -18.79 10.59 118.23
C THR A 320 -20.03 10.56 117.36
N SER A 321 -20.88 11.56 117.62
CA SER A 321 -21.65 12.19 116.55
C SER A 321 -20.66 12.62 115.46
N ASN A 322 -20.78 12.02 114.28
CA ASN A 322 -21.22 12.75 113.09
C ASN A 322 -21.99 11.78 112.19
N GLN A 323 -23.31 11.91 112.24
CA GLN A 323 -24.15 11.89 111.04
C GLN A 323 -23.60 12.93 110.03
N GLY A 324 -23.84 12.87 108.73
CA GLY A 324 -24.82 12.12 107.98
C GLY A 324 -24.21 11.58 106.68
N GLY A 325 -24.91 10.75 105.94
CA GLY A 325 -26.28 10.98 105.55
C GLY A 325 -26.26 11.30 104.06
N THR A 326 -26.72 10.33 103.29
CA THR A 326 -27.19 10.41 101.91
C THR A 326 -27.73 11.80 101.55
N ARG A 327 -27.14 12.50 100.56
CA ARG A 327 -27.90 13.12 99.46
C ARG A 327 -27.03 13.68 98.36
N GLN A 328 -27.57 13.52 97.15
CA GLN A 328 -27.22 14.17 95.90
C GLN A 328 -27.23 15.70 95.97
N ASP A 329 -26.39 16.31 95.11
CA ASP A 329 -26.50 17.61 94.43
C ASP A 329 -26.53 18.90 95.28
N PRO A 330 -26.32 20.11 94.70
CA PRO A 330 -25.61 20.56 93.50
C PRO A 330 -24.58 21.69 93.82
N GLY A 331 -23.83 22.15 92.81
CA GLY A 331 -22.72 23.08 92.98
C GLY A 331 -23.06 24.54 93.32
N LEU A 332 -22.06 25.26 93.83
CA LEU A 332 -21.86 26.73 93.78
C LEU A 332 -20.34 26.94 93.98
N VAL A 333 -19.57 27.31 92.94
CA VAL A 333 -19.24 28.69 92.51
C VAL A 333 -18.61 29.55 93.63
N PHE A 334 -17.28 29.62 93.61
CA PHE A 334 -16.44 30.75 94.04
C PHE A 334 -15.06 30.49 93.39
N GLY A 335 -14.48 31.28 92.49
CA GLY A 335 -14.56 32.72 92.24
C GLY A 335 -13.27 33.40 92.71
N ASN A 336 -12.18 33.35 91.93
CA ASN A 336 -11.07 34.31 92.02
C ASN A 336 -10.16 34.26 90.75
N PRO A 337 -9.40 35.31 90.40
CA PRO A 337 -9.71 36.12 89.22
C PRO A 337 -8.44 36.50 88.39
N TYR A 338 -8.67 37.07 87.22
CA TYR A 338 -7.74 37.87 86.42
C TYR A 338 -6.34 37.32 86.02
N SER A 339 -6.20 37.33 84.69
CA SER A 339 -5.03 37.71 83.87
C SER A 339 -4.28 36.54 83.25
N GLY A 340 -4.17 36.41 81.94
CA GLY A 340 -4.58 37.30 80.86
C GLY A 340 -3.87 36.92 79.57
N ILE A 341 -4.40 37.41 78.45
CA ILE A 341 -3.70 37.65 77.16
C ILE A 341 -3.33 36.34 76.42
N GLN A 342 -3.79 36.04 75.21
CA GLN A 342 -3.80 36.90 74.03
C GLN A 342 -4.76 36.36 72.95
N GLU A 343 -5.47 37.28 72.31
CA GLU A 343 -6.13 37.11 71.02
C GLU A 343 -5.11 36.71 69.93
N SER A 344 -5.52 35.87 68.98
CA SER A 344 -5.38 36.22 67.56
C SER A 344 -6.25 35.35 66.68
N SER A 345 -7.19 36.04 66.04
CA SER A 345 -7.85 35.71 64.79
C SER A 345 -6.83 35.36 63.69
N ALA A 346 -7.13 34.36 62.85
CA ALA A 346 -7.22 34.47 61.39
C ALA A 346 -7.27 33.08 60.72
N PRO A 347 -8.10 32.89 59.68
CA PRO A 347 -8.13 31.68 58.87
C PRO A 347 -7.09 31.74 57.73
N SER A 348 -6.78 30.56 57.19
CA SER A 348 -6.21 30.30 55.85
C SER A 348 -4.68 30.32 55.68
N LEU A 349 -4.12 29.18 55.27
CA LEU A 349 -3.17 29.15 54.14
C LEU A 349 -3.48 27.95 53.25
N LEU A 350 -4.10 28.27 52.11
CA LEU A 350 -4.27 27.41 50.95
C LEU A 350 -2.90 27.05 50.36
N SER A 351 -2.66 25.77 50.11
CA SER A 351 -1.50 25.29 49.36
C SER A 351 -1.61 25.73 47.90
N ILE A 352 -0.94 26.83 47.53
CA ILE A 352 -0.76 27.28 46.15
C ILE A 352 0.20 26.30 45.45
N LYS A 353 -0.29 25.50 44.50
CA LYS A 353 0.58 24.76 43.56
C LYS A 353 0.90 25.65 42.36
N LYS A 354 2.20 25.85 42.09
CA LYS A 354 2.70 26.66 40.98
C LYS A 354 2.82 25.83 39.69
N CYS A 355 2.54 26.45 38.54
CA CYS A 355 2.83 25.89 37.22
C CYS A 355 4.35 25.82 36.98
N PRO A 356 4.92 24.68 36.53
CA PRO A 356 6.37 24.51 36.39
C PRO A 356 7.06 25.41 35.34
N THR A 357 6.31 26.08 34.46
CA THR A 357 6.89 26.67 33.23
C THR A 357 6.89 28.21 33.18
N CYS A 358 6.08 28.93 33.98
CA CYS A 358 5.97 30.40 33.83
C CYS A 358 5.87 31.27 35.10
N LYS A 359 5.82 30.70 36.32
CA LYS A 359 5.85 31.45 37.61
C LYS A 359 4.94 32.70 37.69
N SER A 360 3.66 32.61 37.31
CA SER A 360 2.67 33.69 37.57
C SER A 360 1.60 33.22 38.55
N ASP A 361 1.17 34.11 39.44
CA ASP A 361 0.20 33.83 40.51
C ASP A 361 -1.24 34.08 40.03
N PHE A 362 -2.16 33.15 40.28
CA PHE A 362 -3.59 33.34 40.04
C PHE A 362 -4.34 33.38 41.36
N ALA A 363 -5.10 34.46 41.59
CA ALA A 363 -5.94 34.63 42.76
C ALA A 363 -7.18 33.71 42.67
N ALA A 364 -7.54 33.13 43.79
CA ALA A 364 -8.60 32.13 43.92
C ALA A 364 -9.98 32.75 43.72
N ASP A 365 -10.75 32.18 42.79
CA ASP A 365 -12.19 32.05 43.00
C ASP A 365 -12.65 30.63 42.63
N VAL A 366 -13.44 30.08 43.54
CA VAL A 366 -13.80 28.66 43.62
C VAL A 366 -14.91 28.44 42.61
N PHE A 367 -14.61 27.88 41.43
CA PHE A 367 -15.43 26.91 40.68
C PHE A 367 -14.92 26.63 39.24
N ASP A 368 -13.87 27.28 38.73
CA ASP A 368 -13.51 27.22 37.30
C ASP A 368 -12.04 26.82 36.99
N HIS A 369 -11.39 26.10 37.92
CA HIS A 369 -9.93 25.92 37.90
C HIS A 369 -9.40 24.92 36.86
N ASN A 370 -10.21 23.92 36.48
CA ASN A 370 -9.77 22.90 35.52
C ASN A 370 -9.91 23.36 34.06
N LEU A 371 -10.99 24.10 33.75
CA LEU A 371 -11.27 24.57 32.39
C LEU A 371 -10.34 25.73 31.98
N ALA A 372 -10.04 26.65 32.91
CA ALA A 372 -9.11 27.75 32.67
C ALA A 372 -7.64 27.27 32.53
N LEU A 373 -7.26 26.18 33.21
CA LEU A 373 -5.92 25.60 33.11
C LEU A 373 -5.72 24.83 31.79
N GLU A 374 -6.74 24.09 31.33
CA GLU A 374 -6.74 23.45 30.01
C GLU A 374 -6.65 24.49 28.89
N GLN A 375 -7.45 25.56 28.95
CA GLN A 375 -7.40 26.64 27.95
C GLN A 375 -6.07 27.42 27.96
N HIS A 376 -5.42 27.55 29.12
CA HIS A 376 -4.10 28.18 29.23
C HIS A 376 -2.97 27.27 28.69
N LEU A 377 -3.06 25.95 28.84
CA LEU A 377 -2.09 25.02 28.25
C LEU A 377 -2.24 24.92 26.73
N GLN A 378 -3.47 25.02 26.23
CA GLN A 378 -3.78 24.95 24.80
C GLN A 378 -3.31 26.20 24.01
N THR A 379 -3.09 27.32 24.69
CA THR A 379 -2.53 28.56 24.09
C THR A 379 -1.00 28.62 24.13
N LEU A 380 -0.35 27.67 24.80
CA LEU A 380 1.11 27.63 24.98
C LEU A 380 1.81 26.54 24.15
N SER A 381 1.09 25.82 23.28
CA SER A 381 1.65 24.75 22.46
C SER A 381 1.22 24.85 20.99
N LEU A 382 2.15 24.53 20.09
CA LEU A 382 1.98 24.44 18.64
C LEU A 382 1.93 22.97 18.26
N ASN A 383 0.83 22.51 17.67
CA ASN A 383 0.68 21.11 17.24
C ASN A 383 0.95 20.99 15.74
N CYS A 384 1.75 20.00 15.35
CA CYS A 384 2.02 19.71 13.94
C CYS A 384 0.81 19.00 13.32
N PRO A 385 0.20 19.54 12.25
CA PRO A 385 -1.02 18.99 11.65
C PRO A 385 -0.79 17.70 10.84
N ILE A 386 0.46 17.26 10.68
CA ILE A 386 0.82 16.10 9.85
C ILE A 386 1.14 14.86 10.72
N CYS A 387 1.67 15.05 11.92
CA CYS A 387 2.08 13.95 12.80
C CYS A 387 1.67 14.11 14.27
N ASP A 388 0.81 15.08 14.59
CA ASP A 388 0.25 15.37 15.91
C ASP A 388 1.28 15.56 17.04
N LYS A 389 2.53 15.92 16.68
CA LYS A 389 3.56 16.29 17.65
C LYS A 389 3.32 17.68 18.22
N THR A 390 3.35 17.79 19.55
CA THR A 390 3.16 19.03 20.30
C THR A 390 4.49 19.69 20.64
N PHE A 391 4.63 20.98 20.31
CA PHE A 391 5.81 21.80 20.57
C PHE A 391 5.46 22.98 21.49
N PRO A 392 6.38 23.44 22.36
CA PRO A 392 6.15 24.64 23.16
C PRO A 392 6.11 25.91 22.30
N ALA A 393 5.19 26.85 22.57
CA ALA A 393 5.05 28.10 21.80
C ALA A 393 6.28 29.01 21.82
N LYS A 394 7.22 28.80 22.76
CA LYS A 394 8.50 29.52 22.83
C LYS A 394 9.51 29.04 21.78
N GLU A 395 9.28 27.89 21.15
CA GLU A 395 10.19 27.24 20.20
C GLU A 395 9.62 27.24 18.78
N LYS A 396 9.10 28.40 18.34
CA LYS A 396 8.47 28.57 17.03
C LYS A 396 9.36 28.13 15.86
N GLN A 397 10.66 28.40 15.93
CA GLN A 397 11.62 28.02 14.89
C GLN A 397 11.72 26.49 14.72
N ILE A 398 11.72 25.74 15.83
CA ILE A 398 11.83 24.28 15.82
C ILE A 398 10.55 23.65 15.26
N PHE A 399 9.39 24.24 15.56
CA PHE A 399 8.12 23.86 14.97
C PHE A 399 8.10 24.09 13.44
N GLU A 400 8.55 25.27 12.97
CA GLU A 400 8.58 25.57 11.53
C GLU A 400 9.54 24.66 10.76
N ASP A 401 10.73 24.39 11.29
CA ASP A 401 11.69 23.43 10.69
C ASP A 401 11.11 22.01 10.66
N HIS A 402 10.40 21.60 11.72
CA HIS A 402 9.76 20.29 11.79
C HIS A 402 8.62 20.13 10.76
N VAL A 403 7.79 21.15 10.58
CA VAL A 403 6.74 21.14 9.54
C VAL A 403 7.36 21.12 8.15
N PHE A 404 8.47 21.85 7.94
CA PHE A 404 9.19 21.87 6.66
C PHE A 404 9.77 20.50 6.27
N CYS A 405 10.20 19.69 7.24
CA CYS A 405 10.67 18.32 7.00
C CYS A 405 9.59 17.36 6.47
N HIS A 406 8.30 17.69 6.59
CA HIS A 406 7.23 16.89 5.99
C HIS A 406 6.95 17.27 4.52
N THR A 407 7.45 18.41 4.06
CA THR A 407 7.30 18.89 2.67
C THR A 407 8.49 18.55 1.76
N LEU A 408 9.57 18.01 2.33
CA LEU A 408 10.70 17.39 1.62
C LEU A 408 10.45 15.89 1.50
#